data_AF-A0A1V9Y3I6-F1
#
_entry.id   AF-A0A1V9Y3I6-F1
#
_cell.length_a   1.000
_cell.length_b   1.000
_cell.length_c   1.000
_cell.angle_alpha   90.00
_cell.angle_beta   90.00
_cell.angle_gamma   90.00
#
_symmetry.space_group_name_H-M   'P 1'
#
loop_
_entity.id
_entity.type
_entity.pdbx_description
1 polymer ?
#
loop_
_entity_poly.entity_id
_entity_poly.type
_entity_poly.pdbx_seq_one_letter_code
_entity_poly.pdbx_strand_id
1 'polypeptide(L)'
;MDIYRGWFSQNGRCGYVLKPSCLRQPWTVFNAFKKEIMNDTEPMYLRIKLISGQQLPLPRGASVKASSIDPYVLLQVFGIPADCAEARTKTVSNEGQSPIFDESFEFTISAPQLAVLRLTVLDDDFIGDDFIGQRSLPVSSLRPGYRHVTLLADSGHPLLHATLFVHITMCSRSSNDKKLRRKRSWQTKMAAGGGISDLRPTGLKPVDETCRNGVALLTECAKLKAALDKAMIELCEECGLPTSSNLAQCLRILVQRVAGCPDITSFGLDTSGLFPEVRIQGEPSGPKSAKCLQCFERVLQESTYVVQNAQQLSDGLKDLYNNIQLHATELPSLCSSQKSKKADKAAENFIWNAAFIESRIETVASLTHECQAYLNQITRLRGAVERIFAREKNLLQPSASAATATATGSLSGQSQAGSTAPVRTRTSSSLSITPPAQLSSSAPATPPPISPSPDHPSTTRPAAAPHKKGILKKPSSPIQISQQDLTTSL
;
A
#
# COMPACT_ATOMS: atom_id res chain seq x y z
N MET A 1 -23.00 8.93 -2.62
CA MET A 1 -22.43 9.64 -1.43
C MET A 1 -21.31 8.87 -0.75
N ASP A 2 -21.24 7.55 -0.90
CA ASP A 2 -20.28 6.66 -0.23
C ASP A 2 -18.81 7.08 -0.39
N ILE A 3 -18.38 7.31 -1.63
CA ILE A 3 -17.00 7.69 -1.96
C ILE A 3 -16.64 9.01 -1.27
N TYR A 4 -17.56 9.99 -1.30
CA TYR A 4 -17.39 11.28 -0.65
C TYR A 4 -17.20 11.11 0.87
N ARG A 5 -18.07 10.33 1.52
CA ARG A 5 -17.95 10.04 2.96
C ARG A 5 -16.66 9.29 3.30
N GLY A 6 -16.24 8.36 2.44
CA GLY A 6 -14.96 7.67 2.54
C GLY A 6 -13.77 8.64 2.46
N TRP A 7 -13.77 9.54 1.47
CA TRP A 7 -12.73 10.54 1.28
C TRP A 7 -12.60 11.47 2.50
N PHE A 8 -13.71 12.04 2.96
CA PHE A 8 -13.74 12.93 4.12
C PHE A 8 -13.70 12.19 5.46
N SER A 9 -13.47 10.87 5.45
CA SER A 9 -13.12 10.15 6.68
C SER A 9 -11.68 10.42 7.14
N GLN A 10 -10.87 11.02 6.27
CA GLN A 10 -9.51 11.48 6.54
C GLN A 10 -9.49 12.67 7.51
N ASN A 11 -8.30 12.98 8.02
CA ASN A 11 -8.04 14.17 8.84
C ASN A 11 -9.03 14.34 10.01
N GLY A 12 -9.30 13.26 10.74
CA GLY A 12 -10.22 13.29 11.88
C GLY A 12 -11.68 13.61 11.52
N ARG A 13 -12.07 13.52 10.25
CA ARG A 13 -13.42 13.83 9.73
C ARG A 13 -13.86 15.28 9.89
N CYS A 14 -12.91 16.22 9.92
CA CYS A 14 -13.22 17.65 10.10
C CYS A 14 -13.88 18.31 8.88
N GLY A 15 -14.07 17.59 7.77
CA GLY A 15 -14.60 18.12 6.51
C GLY A 15 -13.54 18.75 5.59
N TYR A 16 -12.29 18.87 6.04
CA TYR A 16 -11.18 19.42 5.26
C TYR A 16 -10.06 18.39 5.10
N VAL A 17 -9.68 18.12 3.84
CA VAL A 17 -8.57 17.23 3.47
C VAL A 17 -7.61 18.02 2.60
N LEU A 18 -6.34 18.08 3.01
CA LEU A 18 -5.32 18.79 2.25
C LEU A 18 -5.13 18.12 0.88
N LYS A 19 -5.16 18.92 -0.19
CA LYS A 19 -4.86 18.44 -1.54
C LYS A 19 -3.40 17.97 -1.63
N PRO A 20 -3.08 16.96 -2.44
CA PRO A 20 -1.70 16.56 -2.69
C PRO A 20 -0.89 17.71 -3.30
N SER A 21 0.43 17.69 -3.12
CA SER A 21 1.40 18.69 -3.63
C SER A 21 1.17 19.02 -5.10
N CYS A 22 0.99 17.99 -5.94
CA CYS A 22 0.71 18.11 -7.37
C CYS A 22 -0.59 18.87 -7.73
N LEU A 23 -1.48 19.15 -6.77
CA LEU A 23 -2.70 19.94 -6.95
C LEU A 23 -2.69 21.28 -6.17
N ARG A 24 -1.56 21.61 -5.55
CA ARG A 24 -1.38 22.84 -4.76
C ARG A 24 -0.46 23.85 -5.45
N GLN A 25 0.52 23.40 -6.23
CA GLN A 25 1.45 24.32 -6.86
C GLN A 25 0.82 24.98 -8.11
N PRO A 26 0.92 26.31 -8.25
CA PRO A 26 0.30 27.05 -9.36
C PRO A 26 0.89 26.68 -10.72
N TRP A 27 2.12 26.16 -10.74
CA TRP A 27 2.75 25.75 -11.98
C TRP A 27 2.44 24.30 -12.37
N THR A 28 1.84 23.40 -11.57
CA THR A 28 1.81 21.95 -11.90
C THR A 28 1.01 21.60 -13.18
N VAL A 29 1.59 20.85 -14.14
CA VAL A 29 0.88 20.27 -15.33
C VAL A 29 0.10 18.99 -14.99
N PHE A 30 -0.32 18.76 -13.74
CA PHE A 30 -1.04 17.53 -13.41
C PHE A 30 -2.32 17.48 -14.25
N ASN A 31 -2.43 16.45 -15.08
CA ASN A 31 -3.59 16.20 -15.89
C ASN A 31 -3.97 14.74 -15.77
N ALA A 32 -5.05 14.47 -15.04
CA ALA A 32 -5.57 13.13 -14.79
C ALA A 32 -5.86 12.32 -16.06
N PHE A 33 -6.01 12.99 -17.22
CA PHE A 33 -6.30 12.36 -18.51
C PHE A 33 -5.06 12.19 -19.41
N LYS A 34 -3.92 12.84 -19.09
CA LYS A 34 -2.69 12.72 -19.87
C LYS A 34 -1.71 11.77 -19.18
N LYS A 35 -1.57 10.57 -19.76
CA LYS A 35 -0.70 9.50 -19.25
C LYS A 35 0.79 9.91 -19.19
N GLU A 36 1.25 10.70 -20.16
CA GLU A 36 2.67 11.07 -20.35
C GLU A 36 3.30 11.85 -19.18
N ILE A 37 2.50 12.49 -18.34
CA ILE A 37 2.98 13.29 -17.21
C ILE A 37 3.23 12.41 -15.97
N MET A 38 2.62 11.22 -15.90
CA MET A 38 2.73 10.31 -14.75
C MET A 38 3.73 9.16 -14.96
N ASN A 39 4.35 9.07 -16.14
CA ASN A 39 5.22 7.93 -16.50
C ASN A 39 6.44 7.75 -15.58
N ASP A 40 6.83 8.78 -14.81
CA ASP A 40 8.00 8.75 -13.92
C ASP A 40 7.67 8.47 -12.44
N THR A 41 6.39 8.36 -12.08
CA THR A 41 5.98 7.87 -10.76
C THR A 41 5.75 6.37 -10.84
N GLU A 42 6.56 5.59 -10.12
CA GLU A 42 6.38 4.15 -10.07
C GLU A 42 5.01 3.83 -9.46
N PRO A 43 4.16 3.03 -10.14
CA PRO A 43 2.83 2.75 -9.65
C PRO A 43 2.88 1.90 -8.38
N MET A 44 1.91 2.11 -7.51
CA MET A 44 1.67 1.25 -6.36
C MET A 44 0.87 0.01 -6.78
N TYR A 45 1.34 -1.16 -6.38
CA TYR A 45 0.62 -2.43 -6.46
C TYR A 45 -0.16 -2.63 -5.14
N LEU A 46 -1.48 -2.47 -5.21
CA LEU A 46 -2.39 -2.74 -4.10
C LEU A 46 -2.98 -4.14 -4.26
N ARG A 47 -2.59 -5.05 -3.38
CA ARG A 47 -3.13 -6.41 -3.30
C ARG A 47 -4.10 -6.54 -2.13
N ILE A 48 -5.32 -6.97 -2.42
CA ILE A 48 -6.35 -7.26 -1.43
C ILE A 48 -6.67 -8.74 -1.49
N LYS A 49 -6.34 -9.48 -0.43
CA LYS A 49 -6.88 -10.82 -0.20
C LYS A 49 -8.14 -10.67 0.65
N LEU A 50 -9.30 -10.89 0.03
CA LEU A 50 -10.58 -10.91 0.71
C LEU A 50 -10.82 -12.34 1.23
N ILE A 51 -10.81 -12.49 2.54
CA ILE A 51 -10.80 -13.80 3.19
C ILE A 51 -12.23 -14.24 3.48
N SER A 52 -12.97 -13.44 4.25
CA SER A 52 -14.33 -13.79 4.68
C SER A 52 -15.17 -12.56 5.03
N GLY A 53 -16.48 -12.76 5.18
CA GLY A 53 -17.39 -11.83 5.87
C GLY A 53 -17.75 -12.32 7.27
N GLN A 54 -18.32 -11.44 8.09
CA GLN A 54 -18.88 -11.77 9.40
C GLN A 54 -20.22 -11.05 9.57
N GLN A 55 -21.24 -11.79 10.01
CA GLN A 55 -22.55 -11.30 10.43
C GLN A 55 -23.16 -10.31 9.42
N LEU A 56 -23.21 -10.71 8.15
CA LEU A 56 -23.82 -9.89 7.12
C LEU A 56 -25.34 -9.86 7.33
N PRO A 57 -25.96 -8.67 7.44
CA PRO A 57 -27.39 -8.57 7.64
C PRO A 57 -28.15 -8.95 6.37
N LEU A 58 -29.41 -9.36 6.53
CA LEU A 58 -30.34 -9.47 5.42
C LEU A 58 -30.52 -8.10 4.73
N PRO A 59 -30.63 -8.06 3.39
CA PRO A 59 -30.95 -6.85 2.65
C PRO A 59 -32.22 -6.17 3.16
N ARG A 60 -32.30 -4.85 2.98
CA ARG A 60 -33.49 -4.09 3.38
C ARG A 60 -34.68 -4.47 2.50
N GLY A 61 -35.77 -4.87 3.14
CA GLY A 61 -36.97 -5.32 2.43
C GLY A 61 -37.00 -6.83 2.18
N ALA A 62 -35.98 -7.57 2.62
CA ALA A 62 -36.01 -9.02 2.67
C ALA A 62 -37.26 -9.50 3.43
N SER A 63 -37.95 -10.49 2.86
CA SER A 63 -39.14 -11.09 3.46
C SER A 63 -38.81 -11.65 4.85
N VAL A 64 -39.78 -11.68 5.76
CA VAL A 64 -39.66 -12.34 7.08
C VAL A 64 -39.28 -13.84 6.96
N LYS A 65 -39.45 -14.43 5.76
CA LYS A 65 -39.07 -15.80 5.43
C LYS A 65 -37.68 -15.94 4.80
N ALA A 66 -37.02 -14.84 4.41
CA ALA A 66 -35.66 -14.87 3.89
C ALA A 66 -34.71 -15.17 5.04
N SER A 67 -34.14 -16.37 5.03
CA SER A 67 -33.27 -16.88 6.11
C SER A 67 -31.80 -16.95 5.71
N SER A 68 -31.53 -16.87 4.42
CA SER A 68 -30.21 -16.98 3.83
C SER A 68 -30.00 -15.89 2.79
N ILE A 69 -28.73 -15.58 2.56
CA ILE A 69 -28.26 -14.65 1.54
C ILE A 69 -27.13 -15.36 0.77
N ASP A 70 -26.95 -14.95 -0.47
CA ASP A 70 -25.92 -15.41 -1.40
C ASP A 70 -24.88 -14.29 -1.61
N PRO A 71 -24.04 -13.97 -0.60
CA PRO A 71 -23.20 -12.78 -0.67
C PRO A 71 -22.08 -12.91 -1.68
N TYR A 72 -21.78 -11.80 -2.35
CA TYR A 72 -20.52 -11.55 -3.03
C TYR A 72 -20.00 -10.14 -2.73
N VAL A 73 -18.72 -9.90 -3.00
CA VAL A 73 -18.09 -8.60 -2.77
C VAL A 73 -17.56 -8.02 -4.07
N LEU A 74 -17.97 -6.78 -4.34
CA LEU A 74 -17.43 -5.92 -5.38
C LEU A 74 -16.32 -5.03 -4.80
N LEU A 75 -15.14 -5.10 -5.40
CA LEU A 75 -13.98 -4.27 -5.11
C LEU A 75 -13.82 -3.27 -6.25
N GLN A 76 -13.92 -1.98 -5.95
CA GLN A 76 -13.82 -0.89 -6.93
C GLN A 76 -12.71 0.07 -6.51
N VAL A 77 -11.83 0.42 -7.43
CA VAL A 77 -10.86 1.51 -7.26
C VAL A 77 -11.39 2.72 -8.02
N PHE A 78 -11.55 3.83 -7.32
CA PHE A 78 -11.90 5.14 -7.88
C PHE A 78 -10.69 6.07 -7.78
N GLY A 79 -10.50 6.95 -8.74
CA GLY A 79 -9.40 7.91 -8.74
C GLY A 79 -9.26 8.57 -10.11
N ILE A 80 -8.02 8.75 -10.55
CA ILE A 80 -7.77 9.12 -11.96
C ILE A 80 -8.26 8.01 -12.90
N PRO A 81 -8.66 8.33 -14.14
CA PRO A 81 -9.16 7.34 -15.10
C PRO A 81 -8.27 6.11 -15.28
N ALA A 82 -6.94 6.30 -15.27
CA ALA A 82 -5.97 5.22 -15.45
C ALA A 82 -5.98 4.18 -14.30
N ASP A 83 -6.41 4.59 -13.10
CA ASP A 83 -6.42 3.76 -11.89
C ASP A 83 -7.79 3.11 -11.65
N CYS A 84 -8.84 3.59 -12.33
CA CYS A 84 -10.19 3.08 -12.16
C CYS A 84 -10.30 1.60 -12.58
N ALA A 85 -10.70 0.75 -11.64
CA ALA A 85 -10.78 -0.68 -11.83
C ALA A 85 -11.90 -1.31 -10.99
N GLU A 86 -12.41 -2.45 -11.44
CA GLU A 86 -13.46 -3.19 -10.75
C GLU A 86 -13.18 -4.69 -10.77
N ALA A 87 -13.40 -5.34 -9.62
CA ALA A 87 -13.33 -6.77 -9.45
C ALA A 87 -14.47 -7.26 -8.57
N ARG A 88 -14.84 -8.53 -8.73
CA ARG A 88 -15.96 -9.19 -8.06
C ARG A 88 -15.46 -10.56 -7.61
N THR A 89 -15.83 -10.98 -6.40
CA THR A 89 -15.66 -12.36 -5.94
C THR A 89 -16.67 -13.29 -6.60
N LYS A 90 -16.45 -14.59 -6.43
CA LYS A 90 -17.53 -15.56 -6.54
C LYS A 90 -18.56 -15.32 -5.45
N THR A 91 -19.77 -15.72 -5.77
CA THR A 91 -20.91 -15.77 -4.85
C THR A 91 -20.73 -16.95 -3.91
N VAL A 92 -21.00 -16.74 -2.63
CA VAL A 92 -21.06 -17.81 -1.62
C VAL A 92 -22.52 -18.09 -1.36
N SER A 93 -23.00 -19.29 -1.63
CA SER A 93 -24.42 -19.61 -1.51
C SER A 93 -24.84 -19.90 -0.07
N ASN A 94 -25.98 -19.34 0.33
CA ASN A 94 -26.73 -19.55 1.56
C ASN A 94 -25.96 -19.34 2.86
N GLU A 95 -24.98 -18.43 2.88
CA GLU A 95 -24.05 -18.25 4.00
C GLU A 95 -23.82 -16.77 4.32
N GLY A 96 -24.76 -16.14 5.05
CA GLY A 96 -24.62 -14.74 5.48
C GLY A 96 -23.83 -14.53 6.77
N GLN A 97 -23.73 -15.55 7.62
CA GLN A 97 -23.12 -15.40 8.95
C GLN A 97 -21.59 -15.38 8.88
N SER A 98 -21.00 -16.21 8.03
CA SER A 98 -19.54 -16.31 7.88
C SER A 98 -19.12 -16.78 6.48
N PRO A 99 -19.48 -16.06 5.40
CA PRO A 99 -19.08 -16.45 4.06
C PRO A 99 -17.56 -16.41 3.92
N ILE A 100 -16.98 -17.44 3.30
CA ILE A 100 -15.55 -17.52 3.00
C ILE A 100 -15.38 -17.30 1.49
N PHE A 101 -14.69 -16.22 1.13
CA PHE A 101 -14.38 -15.89 -0.27
C PHE A 101 -13.01 -16.44 -0.66
N ASP A 102 -12.00 -16.24 0.19
CA ASP A 102 -10.58 -16.59 -0.01
C ASP A 102 -10.00 -16.21 -1.40
N GLU A 103 -10.34 -15.03 -1.91
CA GLU A 103 -9.89 -14.54 -3.22
C GLU A 103 -8.88 -13.39 -3.10
N SER A 104 -7.92 -13.33 -4.03
CA SER A 104 -6.91 -12.28 -4.10
C SER A 104 -7.06 -11.44 -5.37
N PHE A 105 -7.03 -10.12 -5.19
CA PHE A 105 -7.10 -9.12 -6.25
C PHE A 105 -5.87 -8.21 -6.20
N GLU A 106 -5.39 -7.77 -7.35
CA GLU A 106 -4.28 -6.81 -7.47
C GLU A 106 -4.69 -5.67 -8.39
N PHE A 107 -4.45 -4.44 -7.92
CA PHE A 107 -4.70 -3.21 -8.63
C PHE A 107 -3.39 -2.43 -8.77
N THR A 108 -3.13 -1.89 -9.96
CA THR A 108 -2.01 -0.98 -10.23
C THR A 108 -2.52 0.45 -10.14
N ILE A 109 -1.99 1.22 -9.20
CA ILE A 109 -2.46 2.56 -8.85
C ILE A 109 -1.33 3.55 -9.07
N SER A 110 -1.48 4.43 -10.05
CA SER A 110 -0.49 5.43 -10.45
C SER A 110 -0.50 6.65 -9.53
N ALA A 111 -1.68 7.03 -9.03
CA ALA A 111 -1.88 8.17 -8.12
C ALA A 111 -2.59 7.74 -6.83
N PRO A 112 -1.92 6.99 -5.92
CA PRO A 112 -2.53 6.47 -4.69
C PRO A 112 -3.07 7.57 -3.77
N GLN A 113 -2.51 8.78 -3.81
CA GLN A 113 -2.97 9.96 -3.09
C GLN A 113 -4.30 10.52 -3.60
N LEU A 114 -4.78 10.09 -4.76
CA LEU A 114 -6.07 10.47 -5.35
C LEU A 114 -7.04 9.28 -5.43
N ALA A 115 -6.66 8.11 -4.91
CA ALA A 115 -7.42 6.88 -5.09
C ALA A 115 -8.23 6.49 -3.83
N VAL A 116 -9.40 5.87 -4.06
CA VAL A 116 -10.30 5.32 -3.04
C VAL A 116 -10.66 3.88 -3.42
N LEU A 117 -10.43 2.94 -2.50
CA LEU A 117 -10.93 1.58 -2.59
C LEU A 117 -12.33 1.52 -1.97
N ARG A 118 -13.32 1.07 -2.74
CA ARG A 118 -14.67 0.77 -2.24
C ARG A 118 -14.89 -0.74 -2.26
N LEU A 119 -15.32 -1.28 -1.12
CA LEU A 119 -15.80 -2.64 -0.96
C LEU A 119 -17.31 -2.56 -0.81
N THR A 120 -18.05 -3.25 -1.67
CA THR A 120 -19.52 -3.33 -1.61
C THR A 120 -19.90 -4.79 -1.51
N VAL A 121 -20.72 -5.13 -0.52
CA VAL A 121 -21.29 -6.47 -0.34
C VAL A 121 -22.72 -6.44 -0.87
N LEU A 122 -23.01 -7.38 -1.76
CA LEU A 122 -24.33 -7.55 -2.36
C LEU A 122 -24.79 -9.00 -2.21
N ASP A 123 -26.10 -9.19 -2.24
CA ASP A 123 -26.78 -10.47 -2.32
C ASP A 123 -27.05 -10.81 -3.79
N ASP A 124 -26.59 -11.96 -4.27
CA ASP A 124 -26.73 -12.40 -5.67
C ASP A 124 -28.13 -12.97 -5.93
N ASP A 125 -29.10 -12.08 -6.08
CA ASP A 125 -30.49 -12.42 -6.35
C ASP A 125 -30.80 -12.55 -7.84
N PHE A 126 -31.79 -13.40 -8.16
CA PHE A 126 -32.22 -13.64 -9.56
C PHE A 126 -32.72 -12.38 -10.28
N ILE A 127 -33.24 -11.39 -9.55
CA ILE A 127 -33.79 -10.14 -10.10
C ILE A 127 -33.12 -8.94 -9.43
N GLY A 128 -31.85 -8.72 -9.80
CA GLY A 128 -31.09 -7.57 -9.37
C GLY A 128 -30.50 -7.77 -7.98
N ASP A 129 -29.22 -7.45 -7.88
CA ASP A 129 -28.45 -7.76 -6.69
C ASP A 129 -28.77 -6.79 -5.56
N ASP A 130 -29.06 -7.34 -4.39
CA ASP A 130 -29.56 -6.58 -3.25
C ASP A 130 -28.39 -6.03 -2.41
N PHE A 131 -28.46 -4.75 -2.07
CA PHE A 131 -27.38 -4.11 -1.32
C PHE A 131 -27.39 -4.54 0.16
N ILE A 132 -26.26 -5.04 0.65
CA ILE A 132 -26.07 -5.39 2.06
C ILE A 132 -25.31 -4.28 2.79
N GLY A 133 -24.13 -3.91 2.28
CA GLY A 133 -23.27 -2.95 2.96
C GLY A 133 -22.07 -2.53 2.14
N GLN A 134 -21.43 -1.42 2.52
CA GLN A 134 -20.25 -0.92 1.83
C GLN A 134 -19.23 -0.27 2.77
N ARG A 135 -17.99 -0.18 2.31
CA ARG A 135 -17.00 0.71 2.89
C ARG A 135 -16.12 1.33 1.80
N SER A 136 -15.99 2.65 1.85
CA SER A 136 -15.08 3.43 1.00
C SER A 136 -13.86 3.89 1.82
N LEU A 137 -12.65 3.56 1.35
CA LEU A 137 -11.37 3.74 2.05
C LEU A 137 -10.37 4.46 1.14
N PRO A 138 -9.88 5.65 1.50
CA PRO A 138 -8.78 6.30 0.79
C PRO A 138 -7.55 5.40 0.80
N VAL A 139 -6.92 5.22 -0.36
CA VAL A 139 -5.75 4.32 -0.51
C VAL A 139 -4.59 4.81 0.35
N SER A 140 -4.39 6.13 0.43
CA SER A 140 -3.42 6.79 1.33
C SER A 140 -3.60 6.46 2.82
N SER A 141 -4.80 6.03 3.22
CA SER A 141 -5.16 5.72 4.62
C SER A 141 -5.20 4.21 4.91
N LEU A 142 -4.95 3.36 3.91
CA LEU A 142 -4.90 1.91 4.11
C LEU A 142 -3.68 1.50 4.93
N ARG A 143 -3.87 0.52 5.80
CA ARG A 143 -2.78 -0.09 6.58
C ARG A 143 -2.58 -1.53 6.14
N PRO A 144 -1.36 -1.93 5.74
CA PRO A 144 -1.07 -3.32 5.41
C PRO A 144 -1.35 -4.32 6.54
N GLY A 145 -1.41 -5.59 6.17
CA GLY A 145 -1.64 -6.75 7.04
C GLY A 145 -3.11 -7.18 7.12
N TYR A 146 -3.41 -8.03 8.10
CA TYR A 146 -4.76 -8.52 8.39
C TYR A 146 -5.61 -7.44 9.08
N ARG A 147 -6.80 -7.17 8.55
CA ARG A 147 -7.70 -6.12 9.02
C ARG A 147 -9.15 -6.57 8.93
N HIS A 148 -9.98 -6.14 9.87
CA HIS A 148 -11.43 -6.11 9.70
C HIS A 148 -11.85 -4.75 9.13
N VAL A 149 -12.70 -4.78 8.11
CA VAL A 149 -13.33 -3.61 7.51
C VAL A 149 -14.79 -3.60 7.95
N THR A 150 -15.16 -2.64 8.79
CA THR A 150 -16.55 -2.45 9.23
C THR A 150 -17.41 -1.90 8.10
N LEU A 151 -18.53 -2.57 7.83
CA LEU A 151 -19.46 -2.18 6.77
C LEU A 151 -20.40 -1.07 7.24
N LEU A 152 -20.83 -0.26 6.29
CA LEU A 152 -21.83 0.80 6.45
C LEU A 152 -23.05 0.45 5.61
N ALA A 153 -24.24 0.83 6.10
CA ALA A 153 -25.46 0.81 5.31
C ALA A 153 -25.42 1.86 4.19
N ASP A 154 -26.39 1.83 3.29
CA ASP A 154 -26.66 2.83 2.25
C ASP A 154 -26.81 4.27 2.81
N SER A 155 -27.40 4.40 3.99
CA SER A 155 -27.54 5.62 4.78
C SER A 155 -26.20 6.12 5.33
N GLY A 156 -25.17 5.28 5.28
CA GLY A 156 -23.81 5.47 5.81
C GLY A 156 -23.67 5.32 7.32
N HIS A 157 -24.70 4.84 8.02
CA HIS A 157 -24.57 4.38 9.41
C HIS A 157 -23.81 3.05 9.48
N PRO A 158 -22.99 2.81 10.53
CA PRO A 158 -22.33 1.54 10.73
C PRO A 158 -23.32 0.39 10.87
N LEU A 159 -23.05 -0.72 10.17
CA LEU A 159 -23.74 -1.99 10.41
C LEU A 159 -23.05 -2.67 11.60
N LEU A 160 -23.81 -2.88 12.67
CA LEU A 160 -23.27 -3.46 13.89
C LEU A 160 -22.80 -4.89 13.61
N HIS A 161 -21.57 -5.20 14.03
CA HIS A 161 -20.89 -6.49 13.85
C HIS A 161 -20.63 -6.97 12.41
N ALA A 162 -21.19 -6.33 11.39
CA ALA A 162 -20.97 -6.68 10.00
C ALA A 162 -19.57 -6.22 9.53
N THR A 163 -18.69 -7.17 9.23
CA THR A 163 -17.32 -6.85 8.78
C THR A 163 -16.86 -7.74 7.64
N LEU A 164 -15.84 -7.27 6.91
CA LEU A 164 -15.04 -8.09 6.00
C LEU A 164 -13.65 -8.30 6.60
N PHE A 165 -13.17 -9.52 6.62
CA PHE A 165 -11.79 -9.85 6.98
C PHE A 165 -10.91 -9.88 5.74
N VAL A 166 -9.89 -9.03 5.71
CA VAL A 166 -9.01 -8.83 4.56
C VAL A 166 -7.54 -8.87 4.98
N HIS A 167 -6.68 -9.24 4.04
CA HIS A 167 -5.25 -8.99 4.11
C HIS A 167 -4.84 -8.00 3.02
N ILE A 168 -4.23 -6.89 3.43
CA ILE A 168 -3.81 -5.80 2.55
C ILE A 168 -2.30 -5.85 2.37
N THR A 169 -1.84 -5.85 1.14
CA THR A 169 -0.42 -5.65 0.80
C THR A 169 -0.28 -4.47 -0.16
N MET A 170 0.70 -3.62 0.10
CA MET A 170 1.01 -2.45 -0.72
C MET A 170 2.50 -2.51 -1.05
N CYS A 171 2.85 -2.42 -2.33
CA CYS A 171 4.23 -2.50 -2.78
C CYS A 171 4.43 -1.54 -3.96
N SER A 172 5.50 -0.75 -3.95
CA SER A 172 5.94 0.05 -5.10
C SER A 172 6.85 -0.75 -6.03
N ARG A 173 7.52 -1.80 -5.51
CA ARG A 173 8.45 -2.64 -6.27
C ARG A 173 7.70 -3.46 -7.32
N SER A 174 7.99 -3.22 -8.59
CA SER A 174 7.52 -4.06 -9.69
C SER A 174 8.32 -5.35 -9.77
N SER A 175 7.65 -6.50 -9.61
CA SER A 175 8.16 -7.80 -10.04
C SER A 175 7.27 -8.35 -11.15
N ASN A 176 7.86 -9.11 -12.07
CA ASN A 176 7.17 -9.68 -13.23
C ASN A 176 6.19 -10.82 -12.87
N ASP A 177 5.60 -10.84 -11.67
CA ASP A 177 4.80 -11.97 -11.18
C ASP A 177 3.51 -12.16 -11.99
N LYS A 178 3.52 -13.15 -12.90
CA LYS A 178 2.45 -13.44 -13.86
C LYS A 178 1.26 -14.20 -13.25
N LYS A 179 1.34 -14.59 -11.97
CA LYS A 179 0.40 -15.55 -11.34
C LYS A 179 -0.87 -14.92 -10.75
N LEU A 180 -0.93 -13.60 -10.58
CA LEU A 180 -2.12 -12.94 -10.05
C LEU A 180 -3.09 -12.57 -11.16
N ARG A 181 -4.40 -12.59 -10.86
CA ARG A 181 -5.44 -12.02 -11.73
C ARG A 181 -5.26 -10.49 -11.78
N ARG A 182 -4.35 -10.00 -12.62
CA ARG A 182 -4.22 -8.58 -12.93
C ARG A 182 -5.44 -8.15 -13.74
N LYS A 183 -6.40 -7.49 -13.10
CA LYS A 183 -7.53 -6.91 -13.84
C LYS A 183 -7.11 -5.54 -14.35
N ARG A 184 -7.14 -5.40 -15.69
CA ARG A 184 -6.78 -4.18 -16.39
C ARG A 184 -7.82 -3.09 -16.07
N SER A 185 -7.34 -1.92 -15.68
CA SER A 185 -8.17 -0.72 -15.54
C SER A 185 -8.94 -0.46 -16.84
N TRP A 186 -10.09 0.21 -16.71
CA TRP A 186 -10.92 0.51 -17.87
C TRP A 186 -10.13 1.46 -18.79
N GLN A 187 -9.82 0.99 -20.00
CA GLN A 187 -9.10 1.64 -21.11
C GLN A 187 -7.56 1.49 -21.20
N THR A 188 -7.19 0.77 -22.27
CA THR A 188 -6.07 0.94 -23.23
C THR A 188 -4.62 0.64 -22.84
N LYS A 189 -4.06 -0.28 -23.66
CA LYS A 189 -2.66 -0.65 -23.91
C LYS A 189 -1.64 0.40 -23.44
N MET A 190 -0.83 0.04 -22.44
CA MET A 190 0.39 0.76 -22.10
C MET A 190 1.37 0.61 -23.26
N ALA A 191 1.65 1.69 -23.99
CA ALA A 191 2.83 1.77 -24.83
C ALA A 191 4.05 1.81 -23.90
N ALA A 192 4.90 0.79 -24.00
CA ALA A 192 6.25 0.84 -23.46
C ALA A 192 7.02 1.89 -24.26
N GLY A 193 7.32 3.03 -23.65
CA GLY A 193 7.98 4.12 -24.36
C GLY A 193 8.07 5.39 -23.52
N GLY A 194 9.01 5.42 -22.59
CA GLY A 194 9.39 6.59 -21.82
C GLY A 194 10.43 6.18 -20.79
N GLY A 195 11.71 6.46 -21.05
CA GLY A 195 12.80 6.12 -20.14
C GLY A 195 12.72 6.92 -18.85
N ILE A 196 13.25 6.33 -17.78
CA ILE A 196 13.23 6.78 -16.35
C ILE A 196 14.11 8.02 -16.07
N SER A 197 14.58 8.73 -17.09
CA SER A 197 15.68 9.67 -16.93
C SER A 197 15.66 10.68 -18.05
N ASP A 198 15.17 11.89 -17.79
CA ASP A 198 15.97 13.11 -17.98
C ASP A 198 15.11 14.36 -17.80
N LEU A 199 15.71 15.37 -17.17
CA LEU A 199 15.22 16.74 -17.20
C LEU A 199 15.01 17.17 -18.66
N ARG A 200 13.86 17.80 -18.93
CA ARG A 200 13.50 18.23 -20.28
C ARG A 200 14.18 19.57 -20.59
N PRO A 201 14.85 19.71 -21.75
CA PRO A 201 15.45 20.98 -22.11
C PRO A 201 14.35 22.04 -22.31
N THR A 202 14.45 23.14 -21.59
CA THR A 202 13.51 24.25 -21.69
C THR A 202 13.88 25.20 -22.83
N GLY A 203 15.17 25.23 -23.21
CA GLY A 203 15.70 26.19 -24.17
C GLY A 203 15.94 27.58 -23.57
N LEU A 204 15.84 27.69 -22.23
CA LEU A 204 16.16 28.87 -21.44
C LEU A 204 17.48 28.58 -20.72
N LYS A 205 18.56 29.26 -21.12
CA LYS A 205 19.92 28.98 -20.60
C LYS A 205 20.00 28.97 -19.05
N PRO A 206 19.44 29.96 -18.31
CA PRO A 206 19.54 29.98 -16.85
C PRO A 206 18.85 28.77 -16.17
N VAL A 207 17.69 28.37 -16.71
CA VAL A 207 16.94 27.21 -16.23
C VAL A 207 17.67 25.91 -16.55
N ASP A 208 18.14 25.77 -17.80
CA ASP A 208 18.82 24.57 -18.27
C ASP A 208 20.17 24.36 -17.55
N GLU A 209 20.87 25.43 -17.18
CA GLU A 209 22.08 25.39 -16.36
C GLU A 209 21.78 24.94 -14.92
N THR A 210 20.73 25.51 -14.31
CA THR A 210 20.27 25.09 -12.97
C THR A 210 19.90 23.61 -12.96
N CYS A 211 19.15 23.16 -13.98
CA CYS A 211 18.78 21.76 -14.18
C CYS A 211 20.03 20.87 -14.31
N ARG A 212 21.03 21.29 -15.09
CA ARG A 212 22.28 20.55 -15.29
C ARG A 212 23.05 20.35 -13.97
N ASN A 213 23.11 21.37 -13.13
CA ASN A 213 23.75 21.30 -11.81
C ASN A 213 23.05 20.28 -10.88
N GLY A 214 21.74 20.06 -11.08
CA GLY A 214 20.94 19.11 -10.31
C GLY A 214 21.01 17.65 -10.75
N VAL A 215 21.54 17.34 -11.94
CA VAL A 215 21.49 15.97 -12.53
C VAL A 215 22.15 14.93 -11.64
N ALA A 216 23.27 15.27 -10.98
CA ALA A 216 23.98 14.36 -10.09
C ALA A 216 23.12 13.96 -8.87
N LEU A 217 22.40 14.92 -8.27
CA LEU A 217 21.50 14.68 -7.13
C LEU A 217 20.33 13.77 -7.53
N LEU A 218 19.72 14.04 -8.69
CA LEU A 218 18.60 13.24 -9.20
C LEU A 218 19.03 11.80 -9.53
N THR A 219 20.23 11.66 -10.09
CA THR A 219 20.84 10.35 -10.36
C THR A 219 21.11 9.57 -9.07
N GLU A 220 21.64 10.24 -8.03
CA GLU A 220 21.89 9.61 -6.74
C GLU A 220 20.59 9.17 -6.05
N CYS A 221 19.55 9.99 -6.10
CA CYS A 221 18.21 9.59 -5.63
C CYS A 221 17.69 8.33 -6.32
N ALA A 222 17.82 8.24 -7.64
CA ALA A 222 17.40 7.07 -8.40
C ALA A 222 18.22 5.82 -8.04
N LYS A 223 19.53 5.97 -7.84
CA LYS A 223 20.43 4.88 -7.41
C LYS A 223 20.07 4.34 -6.03
N LEU A 224 19.85 5.20 -5.04
CA LEU A 224 19.48 4.80 -3.68
C LEU A 224 18.22 3.94 -3.68
N LYS A 225 17.18 4.39 -4.39
CA LYS A 225 15.92 3.65 -4.52
C LYS A 225 16.13 2.32 -5.24
N ALA A 226 16.80 2.32 -6.39
CA ALA A 226 17.04 1.12 -7.18
C ALA A 226 17.86 0.07 -6.43
N ALA A 227 18.86 0.50 -5.64
CA ALA A 227 19.69 -0.40 -4.84
C ALA A 227 18.87 -1.08 -3.73
N LEU A 228 18.06 -0.32 -2.98
CA LEU A 228 17.19 -0.89 -1.95
C LEU A 228 16.14 -1.83 -2.54
N ASP A 229 15.47 -1.42 -3.62
CA ASP A 229 14.44 -2.23 -4.28
C ASP A 229 15.02 -3.55 -4.80
N LYS A 230 16.20 -3.49 -5.44
CA LYS A 230 16.94 -4.67 -5.89
C LYS A 230 17.28 -5.60 -4.73
N ALA A 231 17.85 -5.08 -3.65
CA ALA A 231 18.20 -5.87 -2.46
C ALA A 231 16.96 -6.56 -1.85
N MET A 232 15.84 -5.84 -1.76
CA MET A 232 14.58 -6.40 -1.25
C MET A 232 13.98 -7.47 -2.17
N ILE A 233 14.04 -7.28 -3.49
CA ILE A 233 13.56 -8.27 -4.47
C ILE A 233 14.40 -9.55 -4.36
N GLU A 234 15.73 -9.43 -4.39
CA GLU A 234 16.65 -10.57 -4.27
C GLU A 234 16.41 -11.33 -2.96
N LEU A 235 16.23 -10.62 -1.84
CA LEU A 235 15.90 -11.25 -0.56
C LEU A 235 14.56 -12.01 -0.60
N CYS A 236 13.52 -11.42 -1.19
CA CYS A 236 12.22 -12.07 -1.30
C CYS A 236 12.30 -13.35 -2.16
N GLU A 237 12.99 -13.28 -3.31
CA GLU A 237 13.21 -14.41 -4.20
C GLU A 237 13.98 -15.52 -3.50
N GLU A 238 15.06 -15.18 -2.80
CA GLU A 238 15.82 -16.15 -2.01
C GLU A 238 14.96 -16.77 -0.92
N CYS A 239 14.10 -16.00 -0.25
CA CYS A 239 13.16 -16.52 0.75
C CYS A 239 12.01 -17.34 0.14
N GLY A 240 11.81 -17.34 -1.18
CA GLY A 240 10.66 -17.95 -1.84
C GLY A 240 9.34 -17.22 -1.54
N LEU A 241 9.41 -15.93 -1.27
CA LEU A 241 8.30 -15.07 -0.90
C LEU A 241 7.92 -14.13 -2.07
N PRO A 242 6.66 -13.67 -2.15
CA PRO A 242 6.27 -12.61 -3.08
C PRO A 242 7.12 -11.34 -2.86
N THR A 243 7.43 -10.58 -3.90
CA THR A 243 8.24 -9.34 -3.80
C THR A 243 7.60 -8.22 -2.99
N SER A 244 6.30 -8.35 -2.71
CA SER A 244 5.53 -7.50 -1.82
C SER A 244 5.64 -7.88 -0.33
N SER A 245 6.44 -8.89 -0.01
CA SER A 245 6.69 -9.33 1.36
C SER A 245 7.50 -8.31 2.14
N ASN A 246 7.29 -8.26 3.45
CA ASN A 246 8.01 -7.36 4.34
C ASN A 246 9.28 -8.02 4.91
N LEU A 247 10.17 -7.17 5.43
CA LEU A 247 11.46 -7.61 5.95
C LEU A 247 11.35 -8.61 7.12
N ALA A 248 10.33 -8.49 7.97
CA ALA A 248 10.11 -9.42 9.07
C ALA A 248 9.71 -10.83 8.61
N GLN A 249 8.96 -10.96 7.50
CA GLN A 249 8.65 -12.25 6.89
C GLN A 249 9.93 -12.90 6.34
N CYS A 250 10.77 -12.13 5.66
CA CYS A 250 12.06 -12.61 5.16
C CYS A 250 12.98 -13.05 6.32
N LEU A 251 13.08 -12.24 7.38
CA LEU A 251 13.86 -12.57 8.58
C LEU A 251 13.40 -13.89 9.20
N ARG A 252 12.10 -14.13 9.30
CA ARG A 252 11.58 -15.40 9.85
C ARG A 252 12.06 -16.60 9.03
N ILE A 253 11.99 -16.52 7.69
CA ILE A 253 12.46 -17.58 6.80
C ILE A 253 13.97 -17.77 6.92
N LEU A 254 14.74 -16.67 6.98
CA LEU A 254 16.18 -16.72 7.22
C LEU A 254 16.50 -17.49 8.50
N VAL A 255 15.86 -17.12 9.62
CA VAL A 255 16.09 -17.75 10.93
C VAL A 255 15.77 -19.24 10.90
N GLN A 256 14.67 -19.63 10.26
CA GLN A 256 14.31 -21.04 10.11
C GLN A 256 15.33 -21.83 9.29
N ARG A 257 15.86 -21.24 8.21
CA ARG A 257 16.89 -21.88 7.38
C ARG A 257 18.22 -22.03 8.10
N VAL A 258 18.64 -20.96 8.79
CA VAL A 258 19.89 -20.93 9.56
C VAL A 258 19.82 -21.89 10.74
N ALA A 259 18.68 -22.00 11.42
CA ALA A 259 18.47 -23.02 12.46
C ALA A 259 18.64 -24.45 11.93
N GLY A 260 18.32 -24.68 10.65
CA GLY A 260 18.53 -25.95 9.95
C GLY A 260 19.99 -26.34 9.73
N CYS A 261 20.95 -25.40 9.79
CA CYS A 261 22.36 -25.67 9.54
C CYS A 261 23.03 -26.24 10.80
N PRO A 262 23.61 -27.46 10.78
CA PRO A 262 24.18 -28.08 11.98
C PRO A 262 25.33 -27.27 12.57
N ASP A 263 26.14 -26.62 11.73
CA ASP A 263 27.34 -25.88 12.12
C ASP A 263 27.02 -24.53 12.79
N ILE A 264 25.79 -24.05 12.68
CA ILE A 264 25.36 -22.80 13.31
C ILE A 264 24.81 -23.07 14.70
N THR A 265 25.45 -22.53 15.73
CA THR A 265 25.09 -22.76 17.14
C THR A 265 24.24 -21.64 17.73
N SER A 266 24.35 -20.42 17.20
CA SER A 266 23.53 -19.29 17.60
C SER A 266 23.24 -18.33 16.44
N PHE A 267 22.09 -17.67 16.54
CA PHE A 267 21.67 -16.56 15.68
C PHE A 267 21.08 -15.48 16.57
N GLY A 268 21.53 -14.23 16.37
CA GLY A 268 21.04 -13.07 17.10
C GLY A 268 21.11 -11.80 16.28
N LEU A 269 20.53 -10.74 16.82
CA LEU A 269 20.58 -9.41 16.25
C LEU A 269 21.31 -8.49 17.23
N ASP A 270 22.48 -8.00 16.84
CA ASP A 270 23.11 -6.92 17.56
C ASP A 270 22.42 -5.60 17.24
N THR A 271 22.25 -4.79 18.27
CA THR A 271 21.58 -3.48 18.27
C THR A 271 22.24 -2.57 19.30
N SER A 272 23.47 -2.90 19.72
CA SER A 272 24.28 -2.06 20.60
C SER A 272 24.82 -0.84 19.86
N GLY A 273 25.02 -0.96 18.54
CA GLY A 273 25.33 0.15 17.65
C GLY A 273 24.11 0.96 17.20
N LEU A 274 24.36 1.97 16.37
CA LEU A 274 23.31 2.84 15.79
C LEU A 274 22.33 2.09 14.88
N PHE A 275 22.79 0.99 14.27
CA PHE A 275 22.02 0.18 13.33
C PHE A 275 22.11 -1.30 13.71
N PRO A 276 21.04 -2.08 13.46
CA PRO A 276 21.04 -3.49 13.77
C PRO A 276 21.93 -4.30 12.81
N GLU A 277 22.66 -5.27 13.35
CA GLU A 277 23.52 -6.19 12.62
C GLU A 277 23.19 -7.65 12.95
N VAL A 278 23.36 -8.55 11.99
CA VAL A 278 23.17 -9.98 12.21
C VAL A 278 24.42 -10.56 12.87
N ARG A 279 24.24 -11.36 13.92
CA ARG A 279 25.32 -12.10 14.57
C ARG A 279 25.03 -13.59 14.53
N ILE A 280 25.99 -14.36 14.01
CA ILE A 280 25.90 -15.83 13.90
C ILE A 280 27.19 -16.43 14.44
N GLN A 281 27.06 -17.53 15.18
CA GLN A 281 28.21 -18.37 15.54
C GLN A 281 28.20 -19.64 14.69
N GLY A 282 29.27 -19.84 13.93
CA GLY A 282 29.41 -20.90 12.92
C GLY A 282 29.17 -20.39 11.50
N GLU A 283 29.41 -21.24 10.51
CA GLU A 283 29.21 -20.93 9.10
C GLU A 283 28.03 -21.70 8.50
N PRO A 284 27.20 -21.07 7.64
CA PRO A 284 26.13 -21.77 6.96
C PRO A 284 26.68 -22.75 5.92
N SER A 285 26.64 -24.05 6.22
CA SER A 285 27.11 -25.12 5.33
C SER A 285 26.32 -25.31 4.02
N GLY A 286 25.19 -24.61 3.85
CA GLY A 286 24.36 -24.68 2.64
C GLY A 286 24.41 -23.40 1.78
N PRO A 287 24.48 -23.51 0.44
CA PRO A 287 24.51 -22.34 -0.44
C PRO A 287 23.24 -21.47 -0.33
N LYS A 288 22.08 -22.09 -0.06
CA LYS A 288 20.80 -21.37 0.12
C LYS A 288 20.74 -20.57 1.42
N SER A 289 21.27 -21.10 2.52
CA SER A 289 21.30 -20.38 3.81
C SER A 289 22.31 -19.25 3.79
N ALA A 290 23.50 -19.48 3.21
CA ALA A 290 24.53 -18.46 3.06
C ALA A 290 24.04 -17.30 2.17
N LYS A 291 23.47 -17.61 1.01
CA LYS A 291 22.94 -16.58 0.09
C LYS A 291 21.77 -15.80 0.70
N CYS A 292 20.85 -16.49 1.39
CA CYS A 292 19.75 -15.83 2.08
C CYS A 292 20.23 -14.86 3.18
N LEU A 293 21.26 -15.24 3.93
CA LEU A 293 21.89 -14.38 4.92
C LEU A 293 22.51 -13.14 4.26
N GLN A 294 23.31 -13.35 3.21
CA GLN A 294 23.95 -12.27 2.46
C GLN A 294 22.95 -11.27 1.88
N CYS A 295 21.85 -11.75 1.29
CA CYS A 295 20.78 -10.88 0.78
C CYS A 295 20.11 -10.08 1.92
N PHE A 296 19.94 -10.68 3.10
CA PHE A 296 19.35 -9.99 4.25
C PHE A 296 20.28 -8.91 4.80
N GLU A 297 21.56 -9.22 4.96
CA GLU A 297 22.59 -8.25 5.37
C GLU A 297 22.72 -7.10 4.36
N ARG A 298 22.63 -7.41 3.06
CA ARG A 298 22.60 -6.39 2.01
C ARG A 298 21.43 -5.42 2.20
N VAL A 299 20.23 -5.90 2.51
CA VAL A 299 19.09 -5.00 2.79
C VAL A 299 19.36 -4.10 3.99
N LEU A 300 19.95 -4.63 5.07
CA LEU A 300 20.33 -3.82 6.24
C LEU A 300 21.38 -2.76 5.88
N GLN A 301 22.36 -3.13 5.06
CA GLN A 301 23.40 -2.24 4.57
C GLN A 301 22.81 -1.10 3.72
N GLU A 302 21.98 -1.41 2.73
CA GLU A 302 21.32 -0.39 1.89
C GLU A 302 20.38 0.50 2.72
N SER A 303 19.63 -0.09 3.67
CA SER A 303 18.75 0.67 4.57
C SER A 303 19.54 1.67 5.43
N THR A 304 20.68 1.24 5.96
CA THR A 304 21.59 2.08 6.75
C THR A 304 22.19 3.19 5.90
N TYR A 305 22.66 2.86 4.69
CA TYR A 305 23.23 3.83 3.77
C TYR A 305 22.21 4.91 3.38
N VAL A 306 20.96 4.54 3.10
CA VAL A 306 19.87 5.51 2.86
C VAL A 306 19.70 6.44 4.06
N VAL A 307 19.57 5.91 5.28
CA VAL A 307 19.33 6.75 6.47
C VAL A 307 20.49 7.71 6.74
N GLN A 308 21.73 7.31 6.45
CA GLN A 308 22.91 8.16 6.65
C GLN A 308 23.04 9.27 5.60
N ASN A 309 22.69 9.00 4.34
CA ASN A 309 22.93 9.93 3.22
C ASN A 309 21.70 10.73 2.78
N ALA A 310 20.50 10.29 3.15
CA ALA A 310 19.26 10.90 2.65
C ALA A 310 19.07 12.36 3.08
N GLN A 311 19.57 12.77 4.25
CA GLN A 311 19.42 14.15 4.72
C GLN A 311 20.16 15.14 3.79
N GLN A 312 21.44 14.89 3.52
CA GLN A 312 22.25 15.72 2.63
C GLN A 312 21.66 15.75 1.21
N LEU A 313 21.20 14.61 0.71
CA LEU A 313 20.55 14.53 -0.59
C LEU A 313 19.22 15.30 -0.63
N SER A 314 18.41 15.19 0.41
CA SER A 314 17.13 15.89 0.54
C SER A 314 17.34 17.41 0.54
N ASP A 315 18.34 17.88 1.27
CA ASP A 315 18.63 19.31 1.36
C ASP A 315 19.17 19.85 0.02
N GLY A 316 20.08 19.13 -0.64
CA GLY A 316 20.54 19.50 -1.99
C GLY A 316 19.42 19.52 -3.04
N LEU A 317 18.47 18.58 -2.97
CA LEU A 317 17.30 18.58 -3.87
C LEU A 317 16.33 19.73 -3.56
N LYS A 318 16.13 20.10 -2.29
CA LYS A 318 15.33 21.28 -1.91
C LYS A 318 15.99 22.56 -2.41
N ASP A 319 17.31 22.69 -2.28
CA ASP A 319 18.05 23.85 -2.80
C ASP A 319 17.92 23.96 -4.33
N LEU A 320 18.03 22.84 -5.04
CA LEU A 320 17.77 22.78 -6.48
C LEU A 320 16.34 23.23 -6.81
N TYR A 321 15.35 22.75 -6.08
CA TYR A 321 13.95 23.13 -6.27
C TYR A 321 13.72 24.62 -6.03
N ASN A 322 14.27 25.18 -4.94
CA ASN A 322 14.20 26.59 -4.63
C ASN A 322 14.83 27.45 -5.75
N ASN A 323 15.99 27.04 -6.26
CA ASN A 323 16.64 27.72 -7.39
C ASN A 323 15.78 27.69 -8.67
N ILE A 324 15.08 26.59 -8.94
CA ILE A 324 14.14 26.51 -10.06
C ILE A 324 12.92 27.42 -9.84
N GLN A 325 12.40 27.49 -8.61
CA GLN A 325 11.30 28.38 -8.28
C GLN A 325 11.65 29.86 -8.48
N LEU A 326 12.91 30.27 -8.24
CA LEU A 326 13.36 31.63 -8.52
C LEU A 326 13.20 31.98 -10.01
N HIS A 327 13.45 31.03 -10.93
CA HIS A 327 13.25 31.25 -12.36
C HIS A 327 11.77 31.34 -12.76
N ALA A 328 10.82 30.94 -11.90
CA ALA A 328 9.40 30.98 -12.22
C ALA A 328 8.87 32.42 -12.36
N THR A 329 9.41 33.37 -11.57
CA THR A 329 9.04 34.80 -11.65
C THR A 329 9.57 35.46 -12.91
N GLU A 330 10.69 34.97 -13.44
CA GLU A 330 11.31 35.45 -14.68
C GLU A 330 10.78 34.73 -15.92
N LEU A 331 10.03 33.63 -15.76
CA LEU A 331 9.54 32.82 -16.87
C LEU A 331 8.76 33.63 -17.93
N PRO A 332 7.84 34.56 -17.57
CA PRO A 332 7.14 35.38 -18.57
C PRO A 332 8.08 36.29 -19.37
N SER A 333 9.09 36.88 -18.72
CA SER A 333 10.06 37.75 -19.40
C SER A 333 11.01 36.95 -20.28
N LEU A 334 11.45 35.77 -19.83
CA LEU A 334 12.28 34.84 -20.60
C LEU A 334 11.55 34.31 -21.85
N CYS A 335 10.25 34.04 -21.73
CA CYS A 335 9.39 33.58 -22.82
C CYS A 335 9.00 34.68 -23.83
N SER A 336 9.03 35.96 -23.43
CA SER A 336 8.65 37.10 -24.29
C SER A 336 9.50 37.23 -25.57
N SER A 337 10.74 36.71 -25.51
CA SER A 337 11.70 36.70 -26.63
C SER A 337 11.44 35.62 -27.69
N GLN A 338 10.46 34.73 -27.47
CA GLN A 338 10.22 33.56 -28.32
C GLN A 338 8.85 33.57 -29.02
N LYS A 339 8.75 32.87 -30.16
CA LYS A 339 7.46 32.62 -30.83
C LYS A 339 6.52 31.86 -29.88
N SER A 340 5.22 32.24 -29.83
CA SER A 340 4.24 31.71 -28.85
C SER A 340 4.30 30.19 -28.63
N LYS A 341 4.26 29.37 -29.69
CA LYS A 341 4.34 27.90 -29.56
C LYS A 341 5.62 27.37 -28.91
N LYS A 342 6.74 28.10 -29.05
CA LYS A 342 8.03 27.72 -28.47
C LYS A 342 8.13 28.14 -27.00
N ALA A 343 7.55 29.30 -26.66
CA ALA A 343 7.36 29.74 -25.29
C ALA A 343 6.45 28.79 -24.50
N ASP A 344 5.33 28.36 -25.08
CA ASP A 344 4.40 27.41 -24.44
C ASP A 344 5.11 26.09 -24.10
N LYS A 345 5.91 25.56 -25.04
CA LYS A 345 6.68 24.33 -24.83
C LYS A 345 7.79 24.50 -23.79
N ALA A 346 8.46 25.66 -23.75
CA ALA A 346 9.46 25.96 -22.74
C ALA A 346 8.84 26.00 -21.33
N ALA A 347 7.66 26.62 -21.20
CA ALA A 347 6.90 26.64 -19.96
C ALA A 347 6.44 25.24 -19.53
N GLU A 348 5.91 24.43 -20.45
CA GLU A 348 5.54 23.03 -20.16
C GLU A 348 6.74 22.21 -19.63
N ASN A 349 7.91 22.34 -20.27
CA ASN A 349 9.13 21.65 -19.86
C ASN A 349 9.65 22.15 -18.51
N PHE A 350 9.62 23.47 -18.28
CA PHE A 350 9.99 24.08 -16.99
C PHE A 350 9.15 23.51 -15.85
N ILE A 351 7.84 23.50 -16.03
CA ILE A 351 6.91 22.95 -15.04
C ILE A 351 7.22 21.48 -14.77
N TRP A 352 7.39 20.71 -15.85
CA TRP A 352 7.65 19.29 -15.71
C TRP A 352 8.92 19.03 -14.90
N ASN A 353 10.00 19.78 -15.15
CA ASN A 353 11.24 19.68 -14.39
C ASN A 353 11.04 20.01 -12.90
N ALA A 354 10.30 21.10 -12.60
CA ALA A 354 10.01 21.48 -11.22
C ALA A 354 9.22 20.38 -10.48
N ALA A 355 8.16 19.86 -11.10
CA ALA A 355 7.36 18.77 -10.55
C ALA A 355 8.16 17.46 -10.39
N PHE A 356 9.04 17.16 -11.34
CA PHE A 356 9.93 15.99 -11.27
C PHE A 356 10.87 16.08 -10.07
N ILE A 357 11.46 17.24 -9.82
CA ILE A 357 12.39 17.45 -8.70
C ILE A 357 11.66 17.37 -7.35
N GLU A 358 10.47 17.98 -7.24
CA GLU A 358 9.61 17.85 -6.06
C GLU A 358 9.27 16.39 -5.76
N SER A 359 8.93 15.61 -6.79
CA SER A 359 8.68 14.16 -6.66
C SER A 359 9.91 13.40 -6.15
N ARG A 360 11.13 13.80 -6.51
CA ARG A 360 12.35 13.19 -5.97
C ARG A 360 12.59 13.54 -4.51
N ILE A 361 12.28 14.77 -4.09
CA ILE A 361 12.31 15.15 -2.66
C ILE A 361 11.36 14.26 -1.85
N GLU A 362 10.12 14.10 -2.31
CA GLU A 362 9.12 13.23 -1.68
C GLU A 362 9.57 11.75 -1.66
N THR A 363 10.20 11.28 -2.75
CA THR A 363 10.76 9.93 -2.84
C THR A 363 11.82 9.69 -1.79
N VAL A 364 12.79 10.61 -1.63
CA VAL A 364 13.86 10.49 -0.62
C VAL A 364 13.27 10.48 0.80
N ALA A 365 12.29 11.35 1.08
CA ALA A 365 11.62 11.38 2.38
C ALA A 365 10.89 10.06 2.68
N SER A 366 10.14 9.54 1.71
CA SER A 366 9.43 8.26 1.84
C SER A 366 10.40 7.09 2.04
N LEU A 367 11.48 7.03 1.25
CA LEU A 367 12.50 5.98 1.33
C LEU A 367 13.19 5.99 2.69
N THR A 368 13.51 7.18 3.20
CA THR A 368 14.12 7.35 4.53
C THR A 368 13.22 6.80 5.62
N HIS A 369 11.93 7.16 5.58
CA HIS A 369 10.95 6.66 6.55
C HIS A 369 10.78 5.14 6.44
N GLU A 370 10.76 4.57 5.23
CA GLU A 370 10.70 3.11 5.02
C GLU A 370 11.91 2.39 5.63
N CYS A 371 13.12 2.85 5.34
CA CYS A 371 14.35 2.27 5.89
C CYS A 371 14.41 2.40 7.41
N GLN A 372 14.02 3.54 7.99
CA GLN A 372 13.90 3.70 9.43
C GLN A 372 12.90 2.71 10.03
N ALA A 373 11.76 2.50 9.38
CA ALA A 373 10.77 1.53 9.82
C ALA A 373 11.30 0.10 9.79
N TYR A 374 12.06 -0.28 8.74
CA TYR A 374 12.75 -1.57 8.67
C TYR A 374 13.74 -1.76 9.83
N LEU A 375 14.66 -0.83 10.03
CA LEU A 375 15.69 -0.93 11.06
C LEU A 375 15.06 -1.00 12.46
N ASN A 376 14.05 -0.15 12.74
CA ASN A 376 13.29 -0.20 13.99
C ASN A 376 12.54 -1.51 14.18
N GLN A 377 11.96 -2.07 13.12
CA GLN A 377 11.26 -3.36 13.17
C GLN A 377 12.24 -4.48 13.52
N ILE A 378 13.42 -4.51 12.91
CA ILE A 378 14.47 -5.51 13.19
C ILE A 378 14.93 -5.43 14.64
N THR A 379 15.20 -4.22 15.15
CA THR A 379 15.57 -4.02 16.57
C THR A 379 14.51 -4.57 17.52
N ARG A 380 13.22 -4.33 17.25
CA ARG A 380 12.12 -4.86 18.06
C ARG A 380 11.99 -6.38 18.01
N LEU A 381 12.45 -7.02 16.94
CA LEU A 381 12.32 -8.46 16.72
C LEU A 381 13.47 -9.29 17.33
N ARG A 382 14.55 -8.67 17.83
CA ARG A 382 15.71 -9.35 18.44
C ARG A 382 15.33 -10.56 19.31
N GLY A 383 14.62 -10.33 20.42
CA GLY A 383 14.30 -11.40 21.36
C GLY A 383 13.32 -12.43 20.80
N ALA A 384 12.48 -12.06 19.82
CA ALA A 384 11.59 -13.01 19.16
C ALA A 384 12.37 -13.96 18.24
N VAL A 385 13.38 -13.44 17.53
CA VAL A 385 14.21 -14.19 16.60
C VAL A 385 15.08 -15.21 17.35
N GLU A 386 15.70 -14.83 18.45
CA GLU A 386 16.49 -15.76 19.28
C GLU A 386 15.63 -16.93 19.79
N ARG A 387 14.39 -16.64 20.24
CA ARG A 387 13.43 -17.67 20.65
C ARG A 387 13.00 -18.59 19.50
N ILE A 388 12.77 -18.03 18.31
CA ILE A 388 12.42 -18.82 17.12
C ILE A 388 13.59 -19.73 16.74
N PHE A 389 14.81 -19.20 16.70
CA PHE A 389 16.00 -19.97 16.39
C PHE A 389 16.19 -21.15 17.36
N ALA A 390 16.16 -20.89 18.67
CA ALA A 390 16.30 -21.92 19.70
C ALA A 390 15.21 -23.00 19.57
N ARG A 391 13.95 -22.58 19.33
CA ARG A 391 12.84 -23.51 19.10
C ARG A 391 13.08 -24.42 17.89
N GLU A 392 13.46 -23.84 16.74
CA GLU A 392 13.69 -24.60 15.51
C GLU A 392 14.89 -25.56 15.67
N LYS A 393 15.95 -25.13 16.37
CA LYS A 393 17.08 -26.01 16.72
C LYS A 393 16.67 -27.19 17.58
N ASN A 394 15.85 -26.97 18.60
CA ASN A 394 15.37 -28.03 19.48
C ASN A 394 14.47 -29.03 18.75
N LEU A 395 13.69 -28.60 17.76
CA LEU A 395 12.85 -29.48 16.94
C LEU A 395 13.65 -30.40 16.01
N LEU A 396 14.87 -29.98 15.65
CA LEU A 396 15.75 -30.72 14.74
C LEU A 396 16.70 -31.67 15.49
N GLN A 397 16.86 -31.51 16.81
CA GLN A 397 17.62 -32.47 17.62
C GLN A 397 16.85 -33.80 17.72
N PRO A 398 17.49 -34.95 17.45
CA PRO A 398 16.88 -36.25 17.69
C PRO A 398 16.46 -36.34 19.16
N SER A 399 15.20 -36.71 19.43
CA SER A 399 14.73 -36.94 20.80
C SER A 399 15.59 -38.01 21.46
N ALA A 400 16.53 -37.61 22.32
CA ALA A 400 17.33 -38.51 23.16
C ALA A 400 16.49 -39.22 24.25
N SER A 401 15.17 -39.07 24.25
CA SER A 401 14.25 -39.58 25.27
C SER A 401 13.53 -40.89 24.91
N ALA A 402 13.99 -41.63 23.89
CA ALA A 402 13.48 -42.98 23.59
C ALA A 402 14.45 -44.11 23.96
N ALA A 403 15.58 -43.81 24.62
CA ALA A 403 16.60 -44.78 24.98
C ALA A 403 16.92 -44.75 26.48
N THR A 404 15.91 -44.84 27.35
CA THR A 404 16.07 -45.34 28.72
C THR A 404 14.72 -45.80 29.27
N ALA A 405 14.28 -46.98 28.85
CA ALA A 405 13.24 -47.73 29.54
C ALA A 405 13.64 -49.21 29.50
N THR A 406 14.59 -49.56 30.35
CA THR A 406 14.90 -50.95 30.68
C THR A 406 14.98 -51.04 32.20
N ALA A 407 13.87 -51.41 32.83
CA ALA A 407 13.86 -52.15 34.09
C ALA A 407 12.44 -52.67 34.40
N THR A 408 12.34 -54.00 34.39
CA THR A 408 11.53 -54.86 35.27
C THR A 408 10.00 -54.83 35.19
N GLY A 409 9.44 -55.90 34.63
CA GLY A 409 8.03 -56.29 34.76
C GLY A 409 7.73 -57.57 33.97
N SER A 410 7.89 -58.72 34.62
CA SER A 410 7.66 -60.07 34.06
C SER A 410 6.18 -60.51 34.15
N LEU A 411 5.73 -61.20 33.08
CA LEU A 411 4.56 -62.11 32.94
C LEU A 411 3.17 -61.41 32.95
N SER A 412 2.16 -61.71 32.11
CA SER A 412 1.86 -62.80 31.17
C SER A 412 0.61 -62.41 30.34
N GLY A 413 0.46 -62.86 29.08
CA GLY A 413 -0.84 -62.86 28.37
C GLY A 413 -0.75 -62.73 26.85
N GLN A 414 -1.46 -63.60 26.12
CA GLN A 414 -1.27 -63.96 24.72
C GLN A 414 -1.94 -63.04 23.67
N SER A 415 -1.30 -63.05 22.48
CA SER A 415 -1.86 -63.02 21.10
C SER A 415 -2.84 -61.93 20.64
N GLN A 416 -2.44 -61.13 19.64
CA GLN A 416 -2.87 -61.30 18.23
C GLN A 416 -2.17 -60.28 17.31
N ALA A 417 -1.87 -60.73 16.09
CA ALA A 417 -1.23 -59.97 15.02
C ALA A 417 -2.21 -59.00 14.32
N GLY A 418 -1.73 -57.82 13.95
CA GLY A 418 -2.47 -56.83 13.16
C GLY A 418 -1.57 -55.71 12.66
N SER A 419 -1.11 -55.85 11.42
CA SER A 419 -0.41 -54.84 10.64
C SER A 419 -1.24 -53.55 10.51
N THR A 420 -0.68 -52.38 10.81
CA THR A 420 -0.96 -51.11 10.11
C THR A 420 0.03 -50.02 10.54
N ALA A 421 0.73 -49.42 9.58
CA ALA A 421 1.57 -48.24 9.77
C ALA A 421 0.70 -46.97 9.86
N PRO A 422 0.97 -46.00 10.76
CA PRO A 422 0.22 -44.75 10.77
C PRO A 422 0.89 -43.72 9.87
N VAL A 423 0.15 -43.29 8.85
CA VAL A 423 0.37 -42.08 8.06
C VAL A 423 0.27 -40.88 9.00
N ARG A 424 1.36 -40.13 9.19
CA ARG A 424 1.32 -38.84 9.91
C ARG A 424 0.82 -37.74 8.97
N THR A 425 -0.42 -37.33 9.16
CA THR A 425 -1.01 -36.11 8.60
C THR A 425 -0.42 -34.88 9.30
N ARG A 426 0.08 -33.91 8.51
CA ARG A 426 0.50 -32.59 8.99
C ARG A 426 -0.74 -31.79 9.38
N THR A 427 -1.04 -31.68 10.67
CA THR A 427 -2.03 -30.74 11.19
C THR A 427 -1.43 -29.33 11.23
N SER A 428 -2.01 -28.41 10.47
CA SER A 428 -1.78 -26.96 10.58
C SER A 428 -2.35 -26.46 11.92
N SER A 429 -1.49 -26.23 12.91
CA SER A 429 -1.90 -25.65 14.19
C SER A 429 -2.10 -24.14 14.05
N SER A 430 -3.37 -23.72 14.05
CA SER A 430 -3.83 -22.35 14.24
C SER A 430 -3.36 -21.81 15.60
N LEU A 431 -2.74 -20.62 15.61
CA LEU A 431 -2.41 -19.90 16.84
C LEU A 431 -3.64 -19.13 17.29
N SER A 432 -4.27 -19.58 18.37
CA SER A 432 -5.24 -18.81 19.14
C SER A 432 -4.53 -17.64 19.83
N ILE A 433 -4.93 -16.41 19.50
CA ILE A 433 -4.47 -15.19 20.18
C ILE A 433 -5.53 -14.82 21.21
N THR A 434 -5.21 -15.01 22.48
CA THR A 434 -6.00 -14.49 23.61
C THR A 434 -5.73 -12.98 23.71
N PRO A 435 -6.76 -12.11 23.78
CA PRO A 435 -6.55 -10.68 23.95
C PRO A 435 -6.05 -10.36 25.37
N PRO A 436 -5.20 -9.31 25.55
CA PRO A 436 -4.73 -8.92 26.88
C PRO A 436 -5.86 -8.26 27.70
N ALA A 437 -5.83 -8.54 29.01
CA ALA A 437 -6.77 -8.05 30.00
C ALA A 437 -6.81 -6.51 30.07
N GLN A 438 -8.03 -5.96 30.18
CA GLN A 438 -8.26 -4.53 30.35
C GLN A 438 -7.83 -4.09 31.75
N LEU A 439 -6.86 -3.18 31.83
CA LEU A 439 -6.58 -2.37 33.01
C LEU A 439 -7.50 -1.15 32.99
N SER A 440 -8.36 -1.05 34.01
CA SER A 440 -9.21 0.09 34.30
C SER A 440 -8.36 1.27 34.78
N SER A 441 -8.51 2.43 34.14
CA SER A 441 -8.11 3.70 34.75
C SER A 441 -9.16 4.77 34.45
N SER A 442 -9.70 5.30 35.52
CA SER A 442 -10.68 6.38 35.59
C SER A 442 -9.97 7.74 35.60
N ALA A 443 -10.37 8.66 34.71
CA ALA A 443 -10.13 10.10 34.87
C ALA A 443 -11.13 10.92 34.02
N PRO A 444 -11.43 12.18 34.39
CA PRO A 444 -12.76 12.77 34.26
C PRO A 444 -12.97 13.65 33.01
N ALA A 445 -14.24 13.85 32.70
CA ALA A 445 -14.75 14.63 31.59
C ALA A 445 -14.75 16.15 31.86
N THR A 446 -14.26 16.92 30.89
CA THR A 446 -14.64 18.33 30.71
C THR A 446 -14.64 18.64 29.20
N PRO A 447 -15.75 19.09 28.60
CA PRO A 447 -15.78 19.54 27.21
C PRO A 447 -15.41 21.03 27.10
N PRO A 448 -14.83 21.49 25.98
CA PRO A 448 -14.60 22.92 25.72
C PRO A 448 -15.90 23.64 25.29
N PRO A 449 -15.96 24.98 25.40
CA PRO A 449 -17.20 25.74 25.29
C PRO A 449 -17.72 25.88 23.85
N ILE A 450 -19.04 25.89 23.74
CA ILE A 450 -19.83 26.10 22.53
C ILE A 450 -19.86 27.60 22.21
N SER A 451 -19.49 27.99 21.00
CA SER A 451 -19.72 29.33 20.44
C SER A 451 -21.02 29.37 19.62
N PRO A 452 -21.75 30.50 19.58
CA PRO A 452 -23.15 30.57 19.19
C PRO A 452 -23.37 30.56 17.66
N SER A 453 -24.47 29.94 17.25
CA SER A 453 -25.01 29.91 15.88
C SER A 453 -25.50 31.29 15.42
N PRO A 454 -25.37 31.65 14.13
CA PRO A 454 -26.11 32.76 13.56
C PRO A 454 -27.45 32.30 12.94
N ASP A 455 -28.42 33.21 13.04
CA ASP A 455 -29.84 33.09 12.71
C ASP A 455 -30.17 32.69 11.26
N HIS A 456 -31.25 31.91 11.12
CA HIS A 456 -31.94 31.68 9.85
C HIS A 456 -32.80 32.89 9.45
N PRO A 457 -32.82 33.27 8.16
CA PRO A 457 -34.00 33.87 7.57
C PRO A 457 -34.77 32.81 6.78
N SER A 458 -36.06 32.75 7.07
CA SER A 458 -37.11 32.11 6.29
C SER A 458 -37.14 32.62 4.85
N THR A 459 -37.25 31.72 3.86
CA THR A 459 -37.90 32.09 2.59
C THR A 459 -38.52 30.89 1.89
N THR A 460 -39.72 31.16 1.42
CA THR A 460 -40.74 30.34 0.78
C THR A 460 -40.30 29.62 -0.50
N ARG A 461 -40.78 28.39 -0.64
CA ARG A 461 -40.71 27.52 -1.81
C ARG A 461 -41.74 27.95 -2.88
N PRO A 462 -41.40 27.91 -4.18
CA PRO A 462 -42.39 27.70 -5.23
C PRO A 462 -42.24 26.33 -5.92
N ALA A 463 -43.34 25.91 -6.54
CA ALA A 463 -43.66 24.58 -7.01
C ALA A 463 -42.91 24.09 -8.26
N ALA A 464 -42.93 22.78 -8.45
CA ALA A 464 -42.36 22.04 -9.57
C ALA A 464 -43.30 21.97 -10.79
N ALA A 465 -42.73 21.97 -12.00
CA ALA A 465 -43.33 21.47 -13.25
C ALA A 465 -42.19 21.17 -14.29
N PRO A 466 -42.43 20.45 -15.41
CA PRO A 466 -42.03 19.04 -15.58
C PRO A 466 -40.93 18.79 -16.63
N HIS A 467 -40.44 17.54 -16.63
CA HIS A 467 -39.41 16.97 -17.50
C HIS A 467 -39.61 17.20 -19.02
N LYS A 468 -38.53 17.57 -19.72
CA LYS A 468 -38.33 17.28 -21.16
C LYS A 468 -36.97 16.62 -21.39
N LYS A 469 -36.99 15.50 -22.12
CA LYS A 469 -35.82 14.76 -22.61
C LYS A 469 -35.03 15.64 -23.59
N GLY A 470 -33.73 15.83 -23.34
CA GLY A 470 -32.81 16.53 -24.25
C GLY A 470 -31.53 15.72 -24.43
N ILE A 471 -31.29 15.28 -25.66
CA ILE A 471 -30.10 14.57 -26.13
C ILE A 471 -28.89 15.52 -26.07
N LEU A 472 -27.85 15.21 -25.29
CA LEU A 472 -26.61 15.98 -25.28
C LEU A 472 -25.74 15.61 -26.49
N LYS A 473 -25.61 16.54 -27.44
CA LYS A 473 -24.56 16.52 -28.48
C LYS A 473 -23.20 16.89 -27.86
N LYS A 474 -22.14 16.20 -28.29
CA LYS A 474 -20.73 16.51 -27.95
C LYS A 474 -20.38 17.96 -28.37
N PRO A 475 -19.66 18.74 -27.55
CA PRO A 475 -19.03 19.96 -28.04
C PRO A 475 -17.73 19.62 -28.78
N SER A 476 -17.70 19.91 -30.07
CA SER A 476 -16.52 20.00 -30.91
C SER A 476 -15.96 21.41 -30.82
N SER A 477 -14.82 21.60 -30.13
CA SER A 477 -13.76 22.62 -30.34
C SER A 477 -12.91 22.79 -29.06
N PRO A 478 -11.58 22.96 -29.15
CA PRO A 478 -10.73 23.21 -27.98
C PRO A 478 -10.89 24.66 -27.46
N ILE A 479 -10.93 24.79 -26.14
CA ILE A 479 -10.91 26.07 -25.43
C ILE A 479 -9.55 26.73 -25.65
N GLN A 480 -9.53 27.88 -26.34
CA GLN A 480 -8.37 28.77 -26.36
C GLN A 480 -8.30 29.50 -25.02
N ILE A 481 -7.23 29.28 -24.26
CA ILE A 481 -6.92 30.09 -23.08
C ILE A 481 -6.26 31.38 -23.57
N SER A 482 -6.84 32.52 -23.20
CA SER A 482 -6.35 33.86 -23.54
C SER A 482 -5.12 34.18 -22.69
N GLN A 483 -4.13 34.88 -23.27
CA GLN A 483 -2.92 35.36 -22.59
C GLN A 483 -3.18 36.28 -21.38
N GLN A 484 -4.42 36.70 -21.13
CA GLN A 484 -4.81 37.55 -19.99
C GLN A 484 -5.00 36.78 -18.68
N ASP A 485 -5.21 35.46 -18.69
CA ASP A 485 -5.42 34.69 -17.45
C ASP A 485 -4.11 34.37 -16.69
N LEU A 486 -2.95 34.69 -17.29
CA LEU A 486 -1.62 34.47 -16.71
C LEU A 486 -1.12 35.61 -15.81
N THR A 487 -1.75 36.79 -15.83
CA THR A 487 -1.27 37.97 -15.10
C THR A 487 -1.95 38.22 -13.75
N THR A 488 -3.00 37.46 -13.40
CA THR A 488 -3.79 37.72 -12.18
C THR A 488 -3.50 36.78 -11.01
N SER A 489 -2.43 36.00 -11.08
CA SER A 489 -1.99 35.13 -9.99
C SER A 489 -0.47 35.18 -9.79
N LEU A 490 0.04 36.40 -9.60
CA LEU A 490 1.30 36.68 -8.92
C LEU A 490 1.00 37.17 -7.51
#